data_AF-A0A7S0LX93-F1
#
_entry.id   AF-A0A7S0LX93-F1
#
_cell.length_a   1.000
_cell.length_b   1.000
_cell.length_c   1.000
_cell.angle_alpha   90.00
_cell.angle_beta   90.00
_cell.angle_gamma   90.00
#
_symmetry.space_group_name_H-M   'P 1'
#
loop_
_entity.id
_entity.type
_entity.pdbx_description
1 polymer ?
#
loop_
_entity_poly.entity_id
_entity_poly.type
_entity_poly.pdbx_seq_one_letter_code
_entity_poly.pdbx_strand_id
1 'polypeptide(L)'
;MPPLIGASAFLPFIIHLSRSSAFVSKVPNLRFINNPSQLITRLGVCSMSSRVAAEIEPESREDFRQWLLKNWKNENGVWIIYSKKSSKTVKLTYDEVVEECLCFGWIDGTAGKVDEDRTKNYISPRRPSSGWSAINKRRIEDLLAKGLFHQSGLDCMEKAKESGSWSLNDRAESLTVPIELEKEFDKYPNAGSNFHAFPEGSKKIMLQWFYTAKTEETKKRRIAEIASQAAVNKRAK
;
A
#
# COMPACT_ATOMS: atom_id res chain seq x y z
N MET A 1 -14.10 56.08 24.37
CA MET A 1 -13.15 57.19 24.12
C MET A 1 -11.93 56.98 25.02
N PRO A 2 -10.67 57.18 24.61
CA PRO A 2 -10.12 57.62 23.31
C PRO A 2 -8.97 56.64 22.82
N PRO A 3 -7.94 57.00 22.01
CA PRO A 3 -7.73 56.41 20.67
C PRO A 3 -6.29 55.93 20.32
N LEU A 4 -6.10 55.69 19.01
CA LEU A 4 -4.99 55.22 18.15
C LEU A 4 -3.59 55.90 18.23
N ILE A 5 -2.64 55.28 17.48
CA ILE A 5 -1.37 55.76 16.84
C ILE A 5 -0.09 55.49 17.67
N GLY A 6 1.06 54.99 17.19
CA GLY A 6 1.62 54.62 15.87
C GLY A 6 3.08 54.12 16.08
N ALA A 7 3.55 53.11 15.32
CA ALA A 7 4.57 53.19 14.24
C ALA A 7 6.07 53.08 14.64
N SER A 8 6.84 52.44 13.73
CA SER A 8 8.32 52.44 13.57
C SER A 8 9.10 51.32 14.30
N ALA A 9 10.14 50.64 13.78
CA ALA A 9 10.71 50.39 12.45
C ALA A 9 11.92 49.41 12.61
N PHE A 10 12.48 48.98 11.46
CA PHE A 10 13.84 48.44 11.21
C PHE A 10 14.15 46.93 11.34
N LEU A 11 14.30 46.32 10.14
CA LEU A 11 15.20 45.21 9.74
C LEU A 11 16.70 45.59 9.91
N PRO A 12 17.69 44.80 9.41
CA PRO A 12 18.12 43.43 9.74
C PRO A 12 19.65 43.40 10.04
N PHE A 13 20.26 42.25 10.35
CA PHE A 13 21.73 42.12 10.24
C PHE A 13 22.15 40.72 9.73
N ILE A 14 22.89 40.73 8.61
CA ILE A 14 23.69 39.61 8.07
C ILE A 14 25.16 40.08 8.08
N ILE A 15 26.08 39.12 8.04
CA ILE A 15 27.53 39.16 7.70
C ILE A 15 28.44 39.82 8.76
N HIS A 16 29.64 39.34 9.11
CA HIS A 16 30.70 38.75 8.29
C HIS A 16 31.79 38.04 9.14
N LEU A 17 32.57 37.18 8.48
CA LEU A 17 33.78 36.50 8.93
C LEU A 17 34.91 37.44 9.40
N SER A 18 35.79 36.97 10.29
CA SER A 18 37.21 37.36 10.31
C SER A 18 38.11 36.26 10.90
N ARG A 19 39.38 36.34 10.51
CA ARG A 19 40.43 35.31 10.36
C ARG A 19 41.33 35.12 11.59
N SER A 20 42.14 34.04 11.49
CA SER A 20 43.54 33.86 11.97
C SER A 20 43.69 32.92 13.15
N SER A 21 44.76 32.16 13.37
CA SER A 21 45.92 31.70 12.60
C SER A 21 46.65 30.73 13.54
N ALA A 22 47.45 29.82 12.99
CA ALA A 22 48.54 29.08 13.63
C ALA A 22 48.19 27.95 14.64
N PHE A 23 48.20 26.71 14.13
CA PHE A 23 49.09 25.70 14.72
C PHE A 23 49.55 24.73 13.63
N VAL A 24 50.81 24.89 13.23
CA VAL A 24 51.57 23.97 12.36
C VAL A 24 52.42 23.13 13.29
N SER A 25 52.34 21.80 13.21
CA SER A 25 53.54 20.98 13.00
C SER A 25 53.27 19.47 12.92
N LYS A 26 53.94 18.87 11.94
CA LYS A 26 54.43 17.49 11.84
C LYS A 26 53.43 16.37 11.50
N VAL A 27 53.25 16.15 10.20
CA VAL A 27 53.15 14.80 9.61
C VAL A 27 53.99 14.78 8.32
N PRO A 28 55.05 13.98 8.19
CA PRO A 28 55.77 13.83 6.93
C PRO A 28 55.19 12.68 6.09
N ASN A 29 55.11 12.94 4.78
CA ASN A 29 55.03 11.99 3.68
C ASN A 29 53.78 11.09 3.58
N LEU A 30 52.86 11.46 2.69
CA LEU A 30 52.14 10.49 1.88
C LEU A 30 51.96 11.07 0.46
N ARG A 31 52.64 10.42 -0.48
CA ARG A 31 52.55 10.63 -1.92
C ARG A 31 51.13 10.26 -2.36
N PHE A 32 50.59 11.05 -3.29
CA PHE A 32 49.36 10.75 -4.02
C PHE A 32 49.47 9.38 -4.71
N ILE A 33 48.49 8.50 -4.44
CA ILE A 33 48.20 7.35 -5.29
C ILE A 33 46.69 7.29 -5.49
N ASN A 34 46.28 7.58 -6.73
CA ASN A 34 44.93 7.37 -7.26
C ASN A 34 44.76 5.89 -7.63
N ASN A 35 43.88 5.14 -6.96
CA ASN A 35 43.03 4.09 -7.57
C ASN A 35 42.07 3.46 -6.52
N PRO A 36 40.73 3.48 -6.72
CA PRO A 36 39.78 2.91 -5.77
C PRO A 36 39.51 1.44 -6.06
N SER A 37 40.40 0.54 -5.68
CA SER A 37 40.05 -0.85 -5.43
C SER A 37 41.10 -1.46 -4.52
N GLN A 38 40.73 -1.70 -3.25
CA GLN A 38 41.18 -2.77 -2.34
C GLN A 38 41.21 -2.29 -0.87
N LEU A 39 40.31 -2.89 -0.07
CA LEU A 39 40.36 -3.19 1.38
C LEU A 39 40.61 -2.07 2.41
N ILE A 40 39.56 -1.75 3.18
CA ILE A 40 39.67 -1.67 4.64
C ILE A 40 38.53 -2.47 5.28
N THR A 41 38.95 -3.53 5.96
CA THR A 41 38.19 -4.33 6.92
C THR A 41 38.00 -3.54 8.23
N ARG A 42 36.83 -3.73 8.86
CA ARG A 42 36.45 -3.34 10.24
C ARG A 42 36.35 -1.84 10.56
N LEU A 43 35.11 -1.34 10.54
CA LEU A 43 34.45 -0.77 11.71
C LEU A 43 32.95 -1.05 11.57
N GLY A 44 32.37 -1.69 12.59
CA GLY A 44 31.02 -2.21 12.57
C GLY A 44 29.97 -1.10 12.49
N VAL A 45 29.25 -1.07 11.38
CA VAL A 45 27.86 -0.58 11.32
C VAL A 45 27.08 -1.59 10.48
N CYS A 46 26.72 -2.72 11.09
CA CYS A 46 25.72 -3.60 10.51
C CYS A 46 24.35 -3.06 10.92
N SER A 47 23.92 -1.98 10.28
CA SER A 47 22.52 -1.55 10.30
C SER A 47 21.79 -2.27 9.18
N MET A 48 21.26 -3.46 9.47
CA MET A 48 20.18 -4.08 8.69
C MET A 48 19.54 -5.19 9.52
N SER A 49 18.66 -4.81 10.46
CA SER A 49 17.65 -5.75 10.97
C SER A 49 16.55 -5.82 9.91
N SER A 50 16.66 -6.76 8.97
CA SER A 50 15.50 -7.24 8.24
C SER A 50 14.61 -7.95 9.26
N ARG A 51 13.67 -7.21 9.87
CA ARG A 51 12.65 -7.86 10.69
C ARG A 51 11.78 -8.69 9.75
N VAL A 52 12.04 -9.99 9.71
CA VAL A 52 11.09 -10.95 9.17
C VAL A 52 9.77 -10.69 9.89
N ALA A 53 8.70 -10.41 9.14
CA ALA A 53 7.39 -10.20 9.74
C ALA A 53 7.03 -11.44 10.57
N ALA A 54 6.47 -11.23 11.76
CA ALA A 54 6.06 -12.33 12.62
C ALA A 54 5.06 -13.24 11.88
N GLU A 55 4.98 -14.50 12.29
CA GLU A 55 4.00 -15.46 11.77
C GLU A 55 3.09 -15.93 12.92
N ILE A 56 1.81 -16.12 12.62
CA ILE A 56 0.82 -16.70 13.53
C ILE A 56 0.07 -17.82 12.80
N GLU A 57 -0.30 -18.86 13.53
CA GLU A 57 -1.08 -19.99 13.02
C GLU A 57 -2.22 -20.28 14.00
N PRO A 58 -3.34 -19.54 13.89
CA PRO A 58 -4.48 -19.74 14.77
C PRO A 58 -5.15 -21.09 14.51
N GLU A 59 -5.61 -21.74 15.57
CA GLU A 59 -6.22 -23.07 15.50
C GLU A 59 -7.71 -23.05 15.16
N SER A 60 -8.35 -21.87 15.22
CA SER A 60 -9.73 -21.63 14.78
C SER A 60 -9.98 -20.15 14.47
N ARG A 61 -11.18 -19.83 13.96
CA ARG A 61 -11.66 -18.45 13.80
C ARG A 61 -11.65 -17.67 15.13
N GLU A 62 -12.10 -18.31 16.21
CA GLU A 62 -12.14 -17.72 17.55
C GLU A 62 -10.74 -17.40 18.06
N ASP A 63 -9.79 -18.31 17.87
CA ASP A 63 -8.38 -18.09 18.25
C ASP A 63 -7.78 -16.89 17.50
N PHE A 64 -8.06 -16.80 16.18
CA PHE A 64 -7.64 -15.63 15.40
C PHE A 64 -8.27 -14.33 15.92
N ARG A 65 -9.57 -14.36 16.23
CA ARG A 65 -10.26 -13.20 16.81
C ARG A 65 -9.68 -12.79 18.17
N GLN A 66 -9.31 -13.75 19.03
CA GLN A 66 -8.63 -13.47 20.29
C GLN A 66 -7.26 -12.84 20.08
N TRP A 67 -6.53 -13.29 19.06
CA TRP A 67 -5.28 -12.65 18.67
C TRP A 67 -5.50 -11.19 18.23
N LEU A 68 -6.52 -10.92 17.38
CA LEU A 68 -6.85 -9.56 16.94
C LEU A 68 -7.27 -8.64 18.10
N LEU A 69 -8.07 -9.12 19.05
CA LEU A 69 -8.43 -8.34 20.25
C LEU A 69 -7.20 -7.84 21.03
N LYS A 70 -6.13 -8.63 21.06
CA LYS A 70 -4.87 -8.26 21.73
C LYS A 70 -3.96 -7.39 20.87
N ASN A 71 -4.06 -7.48 19.55
CA ASN A 71 -3.05 -6.94 18.61
C ASN A 71 -3.58 -5.89 17.62
N TRP A 72 -4.86 -5.53 17.65
CA TRP A 72 -5.45 -4.65 16.63
C TRP A 72 -4.78 -3.27 16.50
N LYS A 73 -4.13 -2.79 17.58
CA LYS A 73 -3.35 -1.53 17.62
C LYS A 73 -1.94 -1.66 17.03
N ASN A 74 -1.48 -2.87 16.72
CA ASN A 74 -0.15 -3.07 16.13
C ASN A 74 -0.13 -2.49 14.72
N GLU A 75 0.76 -1.54 14.46
CA GLU A 75 0.89 -0.90 13.14
C GLU A 75 1.62 -1.80 12.12
N ASN A 76 2.31 -2.85 12.60
CA ASN A 76 2.97 -3.82 11.74
C ASN A 76 2.01 -4.96 11.40
N GLY A 77 2.02 -5.39 10.14
CA GLY A 77 1.34 -6.62 9.75
C GLY A 77 2.11 -7.88 10.13
N VAL A 78 1.43 -9.02 9.98
CA VAL A 78 1.87 -10.36 10.35
C VAL A 78 1.52 -11.32 9.21
N TRP A 79 2.26 -12.42 9.07
CA TRP A 79 1.81 -13.54 8.26
C TRP A 79 0.86 -14.42 9.06
N ILE A 80 -0.36 -14.61 8.57
CA ILE A 80 -1.30 -15.59 9.11
C ILE A 80 -1.26 -16.85 8.26
N ILE A 81 -0.99 -17.98 8.91
CA ILE A 81 -1.04 -19.32 8.33
C ILE A 81 -2.44 -19.90 8.56
N TYR A 82 -3.02 -20.50 7.54
CA TYR A 82 -4.35 -21.10 7.59
C TYR A 82 -4.47 -22.28 6.60
N SER A 83 -5.54 -23.06 6.73
CA SER A 83 -5.75 -24.28 5.93
C SER A 83 -6.10 -23.94 4.48
N LYS A 84 -5.52 -24.67 3.53
CA LYS A 84 -6.00 -24.64 2.14
C LYS A 84 -7.37 -25.30 2.07
N LYS A 85 -8.16 -24.90 1.06
CA LYS A 85 -9.47 -25.52 0.76
C LYS A 85 -9.37 -27.03 0.47
N SER A 86 -8.22 -27.50 -0.02
CA SER A 86 -7.97 -28.92 -0.32
C SER A 86 -7.52 -29.73 0.89
N SER A 87 -7.26 -29.11 2.04
CA SER A 87 -6.75 -29.82 3.20
C SER A 87 -7.81 -30.74 3.81
N LYS A 88 -7.38 -31.90 4.31
CA LYS A 88 -8.25 -32.87 4.99
C LYS A 88 -8.72 -32.39 6.36
N THR A 89 -7.99 -31.46 6.98
CA THR A 89 -8.30 -30.90 8.30
C THR A 89 -8.30 -29.38 8.20
N VAL A 90 -9.49 -28.80 8.04
CA VAL A 90 -9.68 -27.35 7.95
C VAL A 90 -9.86 -26.78 9.35
N LYS A 91 -8.90 -25.96 9.80
CA LYS A 91 -8.93 -25.26 11.09
C LYS A 91 -9.44 -23.83 10.94
N LEU A 92 -8.92 -23.12 9.95
CA LEU A 92 -9.24 -21.73 9.63
C LEU A 92 -9.23 -21.56 8.11
N THR A 93 -10.27 -20.95 7.56
CA THR A 93 -10.41 -20.70 6.12
C THR A 93 -9.99 -19.28 5.75
N TYR A 94 -9.68 -19.07 4.47
CA TYR A 94 -9.38 -17.73 3.94
C TYR A 94 -10.53 -16.74 4.16
N ASP A 95 -11.78 -17.19 3.99
CA ASP A 95 -12.94 -16.30 4.12
C ASP A 95 -13.09 -15.82 5.57
N GLU A 96 -12.87 -16.69 6.55
CA GLU A 96 -12.84 -16.31 7.98
C GLU A 96 -11.69 -15.35 8.29
N VAL A 97 -10.50 -15.56 7.70
CA VAL A 97 -9.38 -14.62 7.84
C VAL A 97 -9.76 -13.23 7.34
N VAL A 98 -10.36 -13.13 6.16
CA VAL A 98 -10.76 -11.85 5.58
C VAL A 98 -11.88 -11.20 6.41
N GLU A 99 -12.88 -11.96 6.82
CA GLU A 99 -13.99 -11.45 7.62
C GLU A 99 -13.52 -10.89 8.97
N GLU A 100 -12.67 -11.62 9.70
CA GLU A 100 -12.10 -11.10 10.95
C GLU A 100 -11.18 -9.90 10.70
N CYS A 101 -10.42 -9.88 9.60
CA CYS A 101 -9.67 -8.67 9.23
C CYS A 101 -10.60 -7.47 9.05
N LEU A 102 -11.72 -7.62 8.33
CA LEU A 102 -12.70 -6.55 8.12
C LEU A 102 -13.28 -6.05 9.45
N CYS A 103 -13.68 -6.96 10.35
CA CYS A 103 -14.22 -6.63 11.67
C CYS A 103 -13.30 -5.75 12.51
N PHE A 104 -11.98 -5.82 12.31
CA PHE A 104 -10.99 -5.09 13.09
C PHE A 104 -10.32 -3.93 12.34
N GLY A 105 -10.70 -3.67 11.08
CA GLY A 105 -10.09 -2.60 10.27
C GLY A 105 -8.74 -3.00 9.66
N TRP A 106 -8.51 -4.30 9.49
CA TRP A 106 -7.35 -4.90 8.87
C TRP A 106 -7.67 -5.33 7.43
N ILE A 107 -6.65 -5.70 6.67
CA ILE A 107 -6.76 -6.19 5.29
C ILE A 107 -5.71 -7.27 5.04
N ASP A 108 -6.05 -8.26 4.21
CA ASP A 108 -5.11 -9.20 3.64
C ASP A 108 -4.35 -8.59 2.44
N GLY A 109 -3.19 -9.15 2.16
CA GLY A 109 -2.32 -8.73 1.08
C GLY A 109 -1.65 -9.93 0.43
N THR A 110 -0.32 -9.89 0.37
CA THR A 110 0.47 -10.90 -0.32
C THR A 110 0.17 -12.30 0.19
N ALA A 111 -0.15 -13.21 -0.72
CA ALA A 111 -0.23 -14.64 -0.44
C ALA A 111 1.15 -15.29 -0.52
N GLY A 112 1.37 -16.32 0.30
CA GLY A 112 2.57 -17.13 0.36
C GLY A 112 2.22 -18.60 0.56
N LYS A 113 3.11 -19.48 0.13
CA LYS A 113 2.96 -20.94 0.34
C LYS A 113 3.65 -21.33 1.66
N VAL A 114 3.06 -22.30 2.36
CA VAL A 114 3.69 -22.98 3.50
C VAL A 114 4.04 -24.40 3.08
N ASP A 115 3.05 -25.27 2.87
CA ASP A 115 3.25 -26.67 2.47
C ASP A 115 2.09 -27.17 1.59
N GLU A 116 1.79 -28.48 1.61
CA GLU A 116 0.71 -29.09 0.84
C GLU A 116 -0.69 -28.72 1.37
N ASP A 117 -0.85 -28.66 2.68
CA ASP A 117 -2.12 -28.47 3.38
C ASP A 117 -2.35 -27.02 3.82
N ARG A 118 -1.27 -26.25 3.96
CA ARG A 118 -1.30 -24.90 4.55
C ARG A 118 -0.80 -23.84 3.59
N THR A 119 -1.35 -22.65 3.77
CA THR A 119 -0.98 -21.43 3.03
C THR A 119 -0.89 -20.27 4.01
N LYS A 120 -0.35 -19.13 3.58
CA LYS A 120 -0.29 -17.93 4.40
C LYS A 120 -0.63 -16.68 3.63
N ASN A 121 -1.20 -15.69 4.31
CA ASN A 121 -1.35 -14.34 3.78
C ASN A 121 -0.72 -13.34 4.74
N TYR A 122 -0.11 -12.29 4.20
CA TYR A 122 0.25 -11.14 5.00
C TYR A 122 -1.02 -10.34 5.29
N ILE A 123 -1.32 -10.12 6.56
CA ILE A 123 -2.42 -9.27 7.02
C ILE A 123 -1.84 -8.05 7.74
N SER A 124 -2.51 -6.91 7.63
CA SER A 124 -2.05 -5.66 8.24
C SER A 124 -3.21 -4.71 8.51
N PRO A 125 -3.04 -3.71 9.39
CA PRO A 125 -3.98 -2.61 9.49
C PRO A 125 -4.19 -1.95 8.13
N ARG A 126 -5.45 -1.66 7.80
CA ARG A 126 -5.79 -1.06 6.51
C ARG A 126 -5.28 0.38 6.46
N ARG A 127 -4.57 0.73 5.39
CA ARG A 127 -4.15 2.12 5.13
C ARG A 127 -5.38 2.98 4.78
N PRO A 128 -5.43 4.26 5.19
CA PRO A 128 -6.57 5.15 4.88
C PRO A 128 -6.85 5.29 3.38
N SER A 129 -5.82 5.17 2.54
CA SER A 129 -5.92 5.28 1.07
C SER A 129 -6.31 3.99 0.36
N SER A 130 -6.47 2.86 1.08
CA SER A 130 -6.80 1.58 0.47
C SER A 130 -8.26 1.54 0.01
N GLY A 131 -8.48 1.23 -1.27
CA GLY A 131 -9.82 1.03 -1.82
C GLY A 131 -10.51 -0.22 -1.25
N TRP A 132 -11.84 -0.26 -1.41
CA TRP A 132 -12.69 -1.35 -0.92
C TRP A 132 -13.37 -2.06 -2.09
N SER A 133 -13.35 -3.39 -2.10
CA SER A 133 -14.00 -4.18 -3.15
C SER A 133 -15.49 -4.37 -2.88
N ALA A 134 -16.28 -4.62 -3.92
CA ALA A 134 -17.72 -4.84 -3.78
C ALA A 134 -18.02 -6.10 -2.93
N ILE A 135 -17.19 -7.15 -3.05
CA ILE A 135 -17.33 -8.36 -2.24
C ILE A 135 -17.05 -8.07 -0.75
N ASN A 136 -16.05 -7.25 -0.43
CA ASN A 136 -15.78 -6.89 0.97
C ASN A 136 -16.90 -6.02 1.53
N LYS A 137 -17.46 -5.08 0.75
CA LYS A 137 -18.64 -4.30 1.16
C LYS A 137 -19.83 -5.19 1.52
N ARG A 138 -20.08 -6.23 0.71
CA ARG A 138 -21.13 -7.22 0.99
C ARG A 138 -20.87 -8.01 2.27
N ARG A 139 -19.64 -8.49 2.47
CA ARG A 139 -19.25 -9.17 3.73
C ARG A 139 -19.45 -8.27 4.94
N ILE A 140 -19.11 -6.99 4.83
CA ILE A 140 -19.29 -6.01 5.90
C ILE A 140 -20.76 -5.87 6.30
N GLU A 141 -21.68 -5.81 5.34
CA GLU A 141 -23.13 -5.74 5.62
C GLU A 141 -23.58 -6.93 6.48
N ASP A 142 -23.20 -8.15 6.09
CA ASP A 142 -23.55 -9.37 6.83
C ASP A 142 -22.92 -9.40 8.23
N LEU A 143 -21.65 -8.97 8.36
CA LEU A 143 -20.92 -8.95 9.63
C LEU A 143 -21.44 -7.88 10.59
N LEU A 144 -21.88 -6.73 10.08
CA LEU A 144 -22.53 -5.68 10.87
C LEU A 144 -23.88 -6.16 11.40
N ALA A 145 -24.70 -6.81 10.56
CA ALA A 145 -25.98 -7.38 10.98
C ALA A 145 -25.83 -8.41 12.11
N LYS A 146 -24.70 -9.11 12.16
CA LYS A 146 -24.35 -10.08 13.21
C LYS A 146 -23.70 -9.45 14.46
N GLY A 147 -23.44 -8.14 14.47
CA GLY A 147 -22.78 -7.46 15.59
C GLY A 147 -21.32 -7.89 15.82
N LEU A 148 -20.63 -8.37 14.78
CA LEU A 148 -19.27 -8.93 14.91
C LEU A 148 -18.15 -7.90 14.82
N PHE A 149 -18.46 -6.66 14.49
CA PHE A 149 -17.47 -5.60 14.36
C PHE A 149 -16.87 -5.20 15.70
N HIS A 150 -15.56 -5.00 15.69
CA HIS A 150 -14.86 -4.28 16.75
C HIS A 150 -14.86 -2.78 16.43
N GLN A 151 -14.76 -1.92 17.45
CA GLN A 151 -14.79 -0.46 17.26
C GLN A 151 -13.75 0.03 16.24
N SER A 152 -12.55 -0.58 16.23
CA SER A 152 -11.49 -0.22 15.27
C SER A 152 -11.89 -0.47 13.81
N GLY A 153 -12.70 -1.49 13.53
CA GLY A 153 -13.23 -1.75 12.19
C GLY A 153 -14.25 -0.70 11.78
N LEU A 154 -15.13 -0.29 12.70
CA LEU A 154 -16.10 0.78 12.47
C LEU A 154 -15.40 2.11 12.18
N ASP A 155 -14.43 2.49 13.01
CA ASP A 155 -13.64 3.73 12.83
C ASP A 155 -12.88 3.71 11.49
N CYS A 156 -12.36 2.54 11.10
CA CYS A 156 -11.68 2.36 9.81
C CYS A 156 -12.64 2.60 8.64
N MET A 157 -13.87 2.10 8.73
CA MET A 157 -14.91 2.32 7.72
C MET A 157 -15.34 3.80 7.65
N GLU A 158 -15.51 4.46 8.78
CA GLU A 158 -15.87 5.88 8.83
C GLU A 158 -14.80 6.74 8.14
N LYS A 159 -13.53 6.57 8.52
CA LYS A 159 -12.39 7.25 7.87
C LYS A 159 -12.31 6.97 6.38
N ALA A 160 -12.65 5.75 5.94
CA ALA A 160 -12.69 5.41 4.53
C ALA A 160 -13.79 6.15 3.78
N LYS A 161 -14.96 6.36 4.41
CA LYS A 161 -16.05 7.15 3.84
C LYS A 161 -15.67 8.63 3.76
N GLU A 162 -15.11 9.20 4.84
CA GLU A 162 -14.67 10.59 4.90
C GLU A 162 -13.60 10.92 3.85
N SER A 163 -12.62 10.02 3.67
CA SER A 163 -11.54 10.20 2.70
C SER A 163 -11.93 9.86 1.25
N GLY A 164 -13.13 9.30 1.04
CA GLY A 164 -13.58 8.80 -0.27
C GLY A 164 -12.93 7.49 -0.72
N SER A 165 -12.03 6.89 0.09
CA SER A 165 -11.41 5.60 -0.26
C SER A 165 -12.43 4.44 -0.27
N TRP A 166 -13.54 4.57 0.47
CA TRP A 166 -14.66 3.64 0.43
C TRP A 166 -15.21 3.43 -0.99
N SER A 167 -15.36 4.50 -1.77
CA SER A 167 -15.90 4.45 -3.14
C SER A 167 -14.84 4.43 -4.23
N LEU A 168 -13.55 4.42 -3.87
CA LEU A 168 -12.43 4.57 -4.80
C LEU A 168 -12.44 3.54 -5.94
N ASN A 169 -12.85 2.30 -5.64
CA ASN A 169 -12.84 1.21 -6.62
C ASN A 169 -14.19 1.02 -7.32
N ASP A 170 -15.25 1.74 -6.96
CA ASP A 170 -16.62 1.42 -7.40
C ASP A 170 -16.76 1.41 -8.92
N ARG A 171 -16.15 2.38 -9.61
CA ARG A 171 -16.15 2.43 -11.08
C ARG A 171 -15.38 1.28 -11.72
N ALA A 172 -14.31 0.80 -11.08
CA ALA A 172 -13.57 -0.36 -11.56
C ALA A 172 -14.35 -1.66 -11.29
N GLU A 173 -15.02 -1.76 -10.15
CA GLU A 173 -15.89 -2.87 -9.77
C GLU A 173 -17.09 -3.00 -10.71
N SER A 174 -17.66 -1.87 -11.16
CA SER A 174 -18.75 -1.81 -12.15
C SER A 174 -18.27 -1.89 -13.61
N LEU A 175 -16.97 -2.13 -13.83
CA LEU A 175 -16.34 -2.18 -15.15
C LEU A 175 -16.63 -0.95 -16.04
N THR A 176 -16.81 0.21 -15.41
CA THR A 176 -17.06 1.46 -16.13
C THR A 176 -15.78 1.91 -16.82
N VAL A 177 -15.79 1.85 -18.16
CA VAL A 177 -14.67 2.32 -18.99
C VAL A 177 -14.75 3.84 -19.15
N PRO A 178 -13.69 4.60 -18.86
CA PRO A 178 -13.69 6.05 -19.02
C PRO A 178 -13.64 6.41 -20.50
N ILE A 179 -14.33 7.49 -20.89
CA ILE A 179 -14.43 7.93 -22.29
C ILE A 179 -13.06 8.23 -22.91
N GLU A 180 -12.10 8.67 -22.11
CA GLU A 180 -10.73 8.92 -22.53
C GLU A 180 -10.00 7.64 -22.91
N LEU A 181 -10.30 6.51 -22.27
CA LEU A 181 -9.74 5.21 -22.64
C LEU A 181 -10.40 4.67 -23.90
N GLU A 182 -11.71 4.81 -24.04
CA GLU A 182 -12.44 4.46 -25.27
C GLU A 182 -11.85 5.22 -26.48
N LYS A 183 -11.69 6.54 -26.35
CA LYS A 183 -11.05 7.37 -27.38
C LYS A 183 -9.60 6.99 -27.66
N GLU A 184 -8.88 6.46 -26.67
CA GLU A 184 -7.51 6.00 -26.90
C GLU A 184 -7.49 4.70 -27.69
N PHE A 185 -8.47 3.81 -27.50
CA PHE A 185 -8.58 2.58 -28.29
C PHE A 185 -8.70 2.86 -29.79
N ASP A 186 -9.36 3.96 -30.19
CA ASP A 186 -9.48 4.36 -31.60
C ASP A 186 -8.13 4.61 -32.30
N LYS A 187 -7.06 4.85 -31.54
CA LYS A 187 -5.71 5.06 -32.09
C LYS A 187 -4.96 3.76 -32.38
N TYR A 188 -5.46 2.62 -31.89
CA TYR A 188 -4.77 1.34 -31.96
C TYR A 188 -5.69 0.27 -32.57
N PRO A 189 -5.31 -0.34 -33.71
CA PRO A 189 -6.08 -1.43 -34.29
C PRO A 189 -6.34 -2.55 -33.26
N ASN A 190 -7.59 -3.02 -33.21
CA ASN A 190 -8.07 -4.11 -32.35
C ASN A 190 -8.07 -3.85 -30.83
N ALA A 191 -7.59 -2.69 -30.34
CA ALA A 191 -7.44 -2.46 -28.90
C ALA A 191 -8.77 -2.53 -28.13
N GLY A 192 -9.80 -1.82 -28.60
CA GLY A 192 -11.12 -1.84 -27.94
C GLY A 192 -11.74 -3.24 -27.94
N SER A 193 -11.76 -3.90 -29.11
CA SER A 193 -12.29 -5.27 -29.25
C SER A 193 -11.61 -6.26 -28.28
N ASN A 194 -10.28 -6.28 -28.27
CA ASN A 194 -9.52 -7.14 -27.37
C ASN A 194 -9.76 -6.79 -25.89
N PHE A 195 -9.78 -5.49 -25.56
CA PHE A 195 -10.02 -5.04 -24.19
C PHE A 195 -11.38 -5.52 -23.67
N HIS A 196 -12.45 -5.33 -24.44
CA HIS A 196 -13.79 -5.74 -24.02
C HIS A 196 -13.93 -7.26 -23.89
N ALA A 197 -13.19 -8.02 -24.72
CA ALA A 197 -13.13 -9.48 -24.69
C ALA A 197 -12.29 -10.04 -23.52
N PHE A 198 -11.49 -9.23 -22.82
CA PHE A 198 -10.75 -9.70 -21.66
C PHE A 198 -11.67 -10.13 -20.51
N PRO A 199 -11.22 -11.10 -19.67
CA PRO A 199 -11.94 -11.47 -18.46
C PRO A 199 -12.20 -10.26 -17.56
N GLU A 200 -13.34 -10.25 -16.88
CA GLU A 200 -13.77 -9.16 -16.01
C GLU A 200 -12.73 -8.80 -14.93
N GLY A 201 -12.12 -9.81 -14.31
CA GLY A 201 -11.07 -9.59 -13.31
C GLY A 201 -9.87 -8.82 -13.87
N SER A 202 -9.47 -9.09 -15.11
CA SER A 202 -8.39 -8.35 -15.76
C SER A 202 -8.80 -6.92 -16.10
N LYS A 203 -10.01 -6.72 -16.64
CA LYS A 203 -10.56 -5.37 -16.88
C LYS A 203 -10.60 -4.55 -15.59
N LYS A 204 -11.06 -5.16 -14.50
CA LYS A 204 -11.13 -4.54 -13.18
C LYS A 204 -9.76 -4.11 -12.66
N ILE A 205 -8.72 -4.94 -12.77
CA ILE A 205 -7.35 -4.58 -12.36
C ILE A 205 -6.85 -3.37 -13.17
N MET A 206 -7.03 -3.39 -14.48
CA MET A 206 -6.62 -2.28 -15.36
C MET A 206 -7.38 -0.99 -15.04
N LEU A 207 -8.70 -1.07 -14.86
CA LEU A 207 -9.54 0.08 -14.50
C LEU A 207 -9.21 0.61 -13.11
N GLN A 208 -8.97 -0.25 -12.13
CA GLN A 208 -8.52 0.18 -10.80
C GLN A 208 -7.17 0.87 -10.88
N TRP A 209 -6.24 0.33 -11.67
CA TRP A 209 -4.96 0.98 -11.92
C TRP A 209 -5.16 2.33 -12.60
N PHE A 210 -6.11 2.50 -13.50
CA PHE A 210 -6.45 3.83 -14.03
C PHE A 210 -7.05 4.77 -12.97
N TYR A 211 -8.15 4.38 -12.32
CA TYR A 211 -8.92 5.26 -11.42
C TYR A 211 -8.17 5.67 -10.15
N THR A 212 -7.17 4.89 -9.74
CA THR A 212 -6.31 5.23 -8.58
C THR A 212 -5.20 6.23 -8.94
N ALA A 213 -5.04 6.63 -10.20
CA ALA A 213 -4.07 7.65 -10.61
C ALA A 213 -4.51 9.05 -10.13
N LYS A 214 -3.61 9.73 -9.41
CA LYS A 214 -3.90 11.06 -8.84
C LYS A 214 -3.63 12.22 -9.80
N THR A 215 -2.71 12.06 -10.74
CA THR A 215 -2.32 13.14 -11.67
C THR A 215 -2.79 12.84 -13.09
N GLU A 216 -3.14 13.88 -13.83
CA GLU A 216 -3.58 13.77 -15.23
C GLU A 216 -2.48 13.19 -16.12
N GLU A 217 -1.21 13.51 -15.85
CA GLU A 217 -0.07 12.90 -16.54
C GLU A 217 -0.03 11.38 -16.34
N THR A 218 -0.22 10.91 -15.11
CA THR A 218 -0.25 9.47 -14.81
C THR A 218 -1.44 8.81 -15.49
N LYS A 219 -2.62 9.45 -15.48
CA LYS A 219 -3.82 8.94 -16.16
C LYS A 219 -3.59 8.76 -17.65
N LYS A 220 -3.06 9.77 -18.34
CA LYS A 220 -2.73 9.72 -19.77
C LYS A 220 -1.75 8.59 -20.10
N ARG A 221 -0.68 8.46 -19.30
CA ARG A 221 0.31 7.38 -19.47
C ARG A 221 -0.34 6.00 -19.31
N ARG A 222 -1.18 5.80 -18.28
CA ARG A 222 -1.86 4.52 -18.03
C ARG A 222 -2.85 4.18 -19.13
N ILE A 223 -3.61 5.15 -19.63
CA ILE A 223 -4.53 4.97 -20.76
C ILE A 223 -3.78 4.50 -22.01
N ALA A 224 -2.68 5.17 -22.38
CA ALA A 224 -1.86 4.78 -23.53
C ALA A 224 -1.26 3.38 -23.36
N GLU A 225 -0.84 3.02 -22.14
CA GLU A 225 -0.31 1.69 -21.83
C GLU A 225 -1.39 0.60 -21.95
N ILE A 226 -2.59 0.84 -21.41
CA ILE A 226 -3.71 -0.11 -21.53
C ILE A 226 -4.09 -0.31 -23.00
N ALA A 227 -4.25 0.77 -23.77
CA ALA A 227 -4.63 0.70 -25.18
C ALA A 227 -3.57 0.00 -26.05
N SER A 228 -2.29 0.34 -25.88
CA SER A 228 -1.20 -0.29 -26.64
C SER A 228 -1.02 -1.77 -26.33
N GLN A 229 -1.17 -2.20 -25.07
CA GLN A 229 -1.13 -3.62 -24.71
C GLN A 229 -2.36 -4.37 -25.24
N ALA A 230 -3.56 -3.78 -25.11
CA ALA A 230 -4.78 -4.39 -25.63
C ALA A 230 -4.72 -4.59 -27.14
N ALA A 231 -4.10 -3.68 -27.89
CA ALA A 231 -3.92 -3.79 -29.34
C ALA A 231 -3.21 -5.09 -29.76
N VAL A 232 -2.27 -5.56 -28.93
CA VAL A 232 -1.52 -6.82 -29.13
C VAL A 232 -2.07 -7.97 -28.29
N ASN A 233 -3.33 -7.88 -27.86
CA ASN A 233 -4.05 -8.85 -27.05
C ASN A 233 -3.33 -9.21 -25.73
N LYS A 234 -2.60 -8.26 -25.16
CA LYS A 234 -1.94 -8.36 -23.86
C LYS A 234 -2.71 -7.54 -22.83
N ARG A 235 -2.76 -8.05 -21.60
CA ARG A 235 -3.38 -7.38 -20.46
C ARG A 235 -2.30 -6.53 -19.80
N ALA A 236 -2.55 -5.24 -19.64
CA ALA A 236 -1.65 -4.38 -18.89
C ALA A 236 -1.76 -4.73 -17.40
N LYS A 237 -0.61 -4.87 -16.74
CA LYS A 237 -0.46 -5.27 -15.32
C LYS A 237 -0.90 -6.70 -14.98
#